data_AF-A0A8S1E627-F1
#
_entry.id   AF-A0A8S1E627-F1
#
_cell.length_a   1.000
_cell.length_b   1.000
_cell.length_c   1.000
_cell.angle_alpha   90.00
_cell.angle_beta   90.00
_cell.angle_gamma   90.00
#
_symmetry.space_group_name_H-M   'P 1'
#
loop_
_entity.id
_entity.type
_entity.pdbx_description
1 polymer ?
#
loop_
_entity_poly.entity_id
_entity_poly.type
_entity_poly.pdbx_seq_one_letter_code
_entity_poly.pdbx_strand_id
1 'polypeptide(L)'
;MTVVHFPEVPQTIDLHAKITPGTHFSFAGNCFDKNFGIALLSSNDYAINILFELENEKLIKAKSMVKGKWTREIQVNGSHMLSYKHQIPVQTISGIKLIEFMEISRLEVDLYQ
;
A
#
# COMPACT_ATOMS: atom_id res chain seq x y z
N MET A 1 13.81 11.94 -2.03
CA MET A 1 12.35 11.95 -1.82
C MET A 1 11.63 12.18 -3.14
N THR A 2 10.79 11.24 -3.57
CA THR A 2 9.92 11.36 -4.75
C THR A 2 8.50 11.68 -4.27
N VAL A 3 7.84 12.64 -4.91
CA VAL A 3 6.48 13.07 -4.55
C VAL A 3 5.58 13.02 -5.78
N VAL A 4 4.42 12.40 -5.65
CA VAL A 4 3.36 12.39 -6.67
C VAL A 4 2.12 13.07 -6.08
N HIS A 5 1.64 14.11 -6.77
CA HIS A 5 0.46 14.86 -6.37
C HIS A 5 -0.76 14.37 -7.13
N PHE A 6 -1.87 14.18 -6.42
CA PHE A 6 -3.17 13.77 -6.98
C PHE A 6 -3.09 12.63 -8.00
N PRO A 7 -2.46 11.47 -7.68
CA PRO A 7 -2.46 10.34 -8.59
C PRO A 7 -3.89 9.85 -8.84
N GLU A 8 -4.13 9.37 -10.05
CA GLU A 8 -5.40 8.79 -10.43
C GLU A 8 -5.63 7.46 -9.67
N VAL A 9 -6.88 7.10 -9.47
CA VAL A 9 -7.23 5.80 -8.87
C VAL A 9 -8.34 5.15 -9.72
N PRO A 10 -8.13 3.95 -10.26
CA PRO A 10 -6.95 3.08 -10.08
C PRO A 10 -5.76 3.48 -10.96
N GLN A 11 -4.54 3.34 -10.43
CA GLN A 11 -3.29 3.61 -11.18
C GLN A 11 -2.14 2.72 -10.70
N THR A 12 -1.21 2.44 -11.61
CA THR A 12 0.13 1.93 -11.26
C THR A 12 1.15 3.05 -11.42
N ILE A 13 1.97 3.26 -10.39
CA ILE A 13 3.05 4.24 -10.34
C ILE A 13 4.36 3.47 -10.31
N ASP A 14 5.21 3.71 -11.31
CA ASP A 14 6.52 3.07 -11.39
C ASP A 14 7.49 3.69 -10.37
N LEU A 15 8.21 2.83 -9.66
CA LEU A 15 9.31 3.20 -8.81
C LEU A 15 10.59 3.15 -9.63
N HIS A 16 11.05 4.31 -10.08
CA HIS A 16 12.32 4.46 -10.81
C HIS A 16 13.57 4.35 -9.91
N ALA A 17 13.41 3.85 -8.69
CA ALA A 17 14.48 3.71 -7.71
C ALA A 17 14.32 2.43 -6.89
N LYS A 18 15.45 1.89 -6.44
CA LYS A 18 15.51 0.64 -5.68
C LYS A 18 15.05 0.87 -4.24
N ILE A 19 14.09 0.08 -3.78
CA ILE A 19 13.68 0.06 -2.37
C ILE A 19 14.76 -0.63 -1.53
N THR A 20 15.09 -0.01 -0.40
CA THR A 20 16.04 -0.49 0.61
C THR A 20 15.36 -0.64 1.98
N PRO A 21 15.91 -1.45 2.90
CA PRO A 21 15.50 -1.40 4.30
C PRO A 21 15.56 0.05 4.82
N GLY A 22 14.46 0.51 5.43
CA GLY A 22 14.30 1.91 5.86
C GLY A 22 13.59 2.82 4.85
N THR A 23 13.27 2.35 3.65
CA THR A 23 12.40 3.10 2.73
C THR A 23 10.99 3.27 3.32
N HIS A 24 10.47 4.49 3.29
CA HIS A 24 9.13 4.83 3.78
C HIS A 24 8.23 5.26 2.63
N PHE A 25 7.00 4.74 2.63
CA PHE A 25 5.93 5.16 1.74
C PHE A 25 4.86 5.85 2.57
N SER A 26 4.55 7.09 2.22
CA SER A 26 3.49 7.87 2.87
C SER A 26 2.39 8.17 1.87
N PHE A 27 1.16 7.86 2.23
CA PHE A 27 -0.04 8.11 1.44
C PHE A 27 -0.94 9.03 2.24
N ALA A 28 -1.36 10.15 1.63
CA ALA A 28 -2.34 11.06 2.19
C ALA A 28 -3.51 11.18 1.22
N GLY A 29 -4.73 11.11 1.76
CA GLY A 29 -5.93 11.04 0.97
C GLY A 29 -7.19 10.89 1.81
N ASN A 30 -8.32 10.80 1.14
CA ASN A 30 -9.63 10.56 1.74
C ASN A 30 -10.20 9.23 1.24
N CYS A 31 -10.91 8.56 2.14
CA CYS A 31 -11.78 7.43 1.84
C CYS A 31 -13.14 7.75 2.45
N PHE A 32 -14.21 7.44 1.73
CA PHE A 32 -15.56 7.79 2.15
C PHE A 32 -16.19 6.59 2.88
N ASP A 33 -16.73 5.63 2.15
CA ASP A 33 -17.53 4.54 2.70
C ASP A 33 -17.20 3.16 2.11
N LYS A 34 -16.15 3.08 1.29
CA LYS A 34 -15.77 1.87 0.56
C LYS A 34 -14.36 1.44 0.90
N ASN A 35 -14.13 0.14 0.75
CA ASN A 35 -12.83 -0.45 0.88
C ASN A 35 -11.86 0.16 -0.14
N PHE A 36 -10.60 0.24 0.27
CA PHE A 36 -9.51 0.67 -0.59
C PHE A 36 -8.31 -0.23 -0.43
N GLY A 37 -7.41 -0.24 -1.41
CA GLY A 37 -6.22 -1.09 -1.33
C GLY A 37 -4.98 -0.46 -1.93
N ILE A 38 -3.84 -0.85 -1.37
CA ILE A 38 -2.51 -0.44 -1.83
C ILE A 38 -1.69 -1.69 -2.04
N ALA A 39 -1.02 -1.77 -3.18
CA ALA A 39 -0.14 -2.87 -3.53
C ALA A 39 1.27 -2.39 -3.87
N LEU A 40 2.27 -3.16 -3.47
CA LEU A 40 3.63 -3.08 -3.99
C LEU A 40 3.81 -4.18 -5.03
N LEU A 41 4.23 -3.78 -6.23
CA LEU A 41 4.39 -4.66 -7.38
C LEU A 41 5.86 -5.05 -7.54
N SER A 42 6.08 -6.33 -7.83
CA SER A 42 7.33 -6.85 -8.38
C SER A 42 7.07 -7.28 -9.83
N SER A 43 8.12 -7.41 -10.64
CA SER A 43 8.00 -7.77 -12.08
C SER A 43 7.10 -8.98 -12.39
N ASN A 44 6.95 -9.91 -11.44
CA ASN A 44 6.27 -11.19 -11.65
C ASN A 44 5.04 -11.41 -10.74
N ASP A 45 4.78 -10.55 -9.74
CA ASP A 45 3.68 -10.72 -8.77
C ASP A 45 3.48 -9.47 -7.88
N TYR A 46 2.43 -9.48 -7.05
CA TYR A 46 2.27 -8.57 -5.92
C TYR A 46 3.25 -8.95 -4.80
N ALA A 47 4.21 -8.08 -4.50
CA ALA A 47 5.10 -8.24 -3.36
C ALA A 47 4.34 -8.11 -2.05
N ILE A 48 3.43 -7.14 -1.98
CA ILE A 48 2.47 -6.95 -0.90
C ILE A 48 1.19 -6.40 -1.54
N ASN A 49 0.03 -6.90 -1.14
CA ASN A 49 -1.26 -6.28 -1.44
C ASN A 49 -2.01 -6.13 -0.13
N ILE A 50 -2.41 -4.91 0.24
CA ILE A 50 -3.13 -4.60 1.47
C ILE A 50 -4.49 -4.04 1.10
N LEU A 51 -5.55 -4.66 1.63
CA LEU A 51 -6.91 -4.14 1.55
C LEU A 51 -7.33 -3.61 2.93
N PHE A 52 -7.91 -2.42 2.93
CA PHE A 52 -8.47 -1.73 4.08
C PHE A 52 -9.99 -1.80 4.00
N GLU A 53 -10.61 -2.28 5.07
CA GLU A 53 -12.06 -2.43 5.17
C GLU A 53 -12.63 -1.31 6.05
N LEU A 54 -13.65 -0.64 5.53
CA LEU A 54 -14.33 0.45 6.21
C LEU A 54 -15.76 0.09 6.52
N GLU A 55 -16.22 0.54 7.68
CA GLU A 55 -17.62 0.47 8.10
C GLU A 55 -18.00 1.79 8.75
N ASN A 56 -19.05 2.44 8.25
CA ASN A 56 -19.49 3.76 8.72
C ASN A 56 -18.34 4.78 8.78
N GLU A 57 -17.56 4.87 7.68
CA GLU A 57 -16.39 5.77 7.53
C GLU A 57 -15.23 5.48 8.51
N LYS A 58 -15.30 4.37 9.26
CA LYS A 58 -14.24 3.94 10.18
C LYS A 58 -13.48 2.78 9.59
N LEU A 59 -12.16 2.89 9.62
CA LEU A 59 -11.27 1.77 9.32
C LEU A 59 -11.42 0.71 10.40
N ILE A 60 -12.02 -0.43 10.06
CA ILE A 60 -12.25 -1.53 11.00
C ILE A 60 -11.17 -2.60 10.90
N LYS A 61 -10.55 -2.76 9.72
CA LYS A 61 -9.67 -3.89 9.47
C LYS A 61 -8.73 -3.65 8.29
N ALA A 62 -7.56 -4.28 8.35
CA ALA A 62 -6.70 -4.48 7.20
C ALA A 62 -6.35 -5.96 7.03
N LYS A 63 -6.20 -6.38 5.77
CA LYS A 63 -5.77 -7.74 5.41
C LYS A 63 -4.80 -7.65 4.25
N SER A 64 -3.81 -8.53 4.22
CA SER A 64 -2.88 -8.63 3.10
C SER A 64 -3.12 -9.89 2.29
N MET A 65 -2.87 -9.88 0.98
CA MET A 65 -2.95 -11.06 0.13
C MET A 65 -1.56 -11.50 -0.31
N VAL A 66 -1.33 -12.81 -0.28
CA VAL A 66 -0.08 -13.41 -0.74
C VAL A 66 -0.35 -14.68 -1.51
N LYS A 67 0.17 -14.78 -2.74
CA LYS A 67 -0.02 -15.96 -3.60
C LYS A 67 -1.49 -16.37 -3.68
N GLY A 68 -2.39 -15.39 -3.80
CA GLY A 68 -3.84 -15.60 -3.86
C GLY A 68 -4.53 -15.95 -2.53
N LYS A 69 -3.82 -15.96 -1.39
CA LYS A 69 -4.40 -16.24 -0.07
C LYS A 69 -4.35 -15.02 0.84
N TRP A 70 -5.48 -14.71 1.48
CA TRP A 70 -5.52 -13.66 2.51
C TRP A 70 -4.75 -14.09 3.76
N THR A 71 -4.00 -13.16 4.34
CA THR A 71 -3.34 -13.31 5.64
C THR A 71 -4.34 -13.11 6.78
N ARG A 72 -3.87 -13.26 8.03
CA ARG A 72 -4.65 -12.87 9.21
C ARG A 72 -5.09 -11.40 9.11
N GLU A 73 -6.32 -11.19 9.54
CA GLU A 73 -7.00 -9.90 9.61
C GLU A 73 -6.54 -9.16 10.87
N ILE A 74 -6.34 -7.84 10.77
CA ILE A 74 -5.91 -7.03 11.90
C ILE A 74 -6.87 -5.85 12.07
N GLN A 75 -7.42 -5.70 13.28
CA GLN A 75 -8.31 -4.60 13.65
C GLN A 75 -7.50 -3.35 14.00
N VAL A 76 -8.04 -2.18 13.66
CA VAL A 76 -7.31 -0.91 13.72
C VAL A 76 -7.93 0.00 14.78
N ASN A 77 -7.19 0.26 15.87
CA ASN A 77 -7.56 1.23 16.92
C ASN A 77 -6.29 1.81 17.58
N GLY A 78 -5.45 2.50 16.80
CA GLY A 78 -4.63 3.60 17.33
C GLY A 78 -3.11 3.55 17.20
N SER A 79 -2.46 2.49 16.71
CA SER A 79 -1.02 2.46 16.34
C SER A 79 -0.63 1.14 15.67
N HIS A 80 0.48 1.14 14.92
CA HIS A 80 1.07 0.03 14.12
C HIS A 80 0.07 -1.04 13.66
N MET A 81 -0.37 -0.95 12.40
CA MET A 81 -1.42 -1.82 11.88
C MET A 81 -0.96 -3.26 11.64
N LEU A 82 0.18 -3.47 11.00
CA LEU A 82 0.63 -4.81 10.62
C LEU A 82 2.12 -4.87 10.38
N SER A 83 2.70 -6.04 10.68
CA SER A 83 4.05 -6.42 10.23
C SER A 83 3.92 -7.57 9.25
N TYR A 84 4.50 -7.41 8.07
CA TYR A 84 4.47 -8.40 7.03
C TYR A 84 5.88 -8.91 6.75
N LYS A 85 6.09 -10.22 6.89
CA LYS A 85 7.37 -10.84 6.52
C LYS A 85 7.46 -10.93 5.01
N HIS A 86 8.48 -10.31 4.42
CA HIS A 86 8.73 -10.36 2.98
C HIS A 86 8.76 -11.80 2.47
N GLN A 87 7.91 -12.08 1.48
CA GLN A 87 7.94 -13.33 0.73
C GLN A 87 8.62 -13.18 -0.64
N ILE A 88 8.65 -11.94 -1.14
CA ILE A 88 9.38 -11.53 -2.34
C ILE A 88 10.52 -10.61 -1.89
N PRO A 89 11.73 -10.72 -2.46
CA PRO A 89 12.83 -9.83 -2.13
C PRO A 89 12.45 -8.35 -2.34
N VAL A 90 12.68 -7.50 -1.35
CA VAL A 90 12.30 -6.08 -1.41
C VAL A 90 12.91 -5.35 -2.60
N GLN A 91 14.06 -5.81 -3.07
CA GLN A 91 14.81 -5.22 -4.19
C GLN A 91 14.13 -5.41 -5.54
N THR A 92 13.16 -6.32 -5.66
CA THR A 92 12.45 -6.56 -6.93
C THR A 92 11.18 -5.74 -7.05
N ILE A 93 10.81 -4.99 -6.01
CA ILE A 93 9.65 -4.11 -6.03
C ILE A 93 9.96 -2.93 -6.97
N SER A 94 9.10 -2.76 -7.96
CA SER A 94 9.26 -1.81 -9.07
C SER A 94 8.11 -0.84 -9.21
N GLY A 95 7.03 -0.98 -8.44
CA GLY A 95 5.88 -0.11 -8.56
C GLY A 95 4.92 -0.15 -7.37
N ILE A 96 4.05 0.84 -7.33
CA ILE A 96 2.95 0.95 -6.38
C ILE A 96 1.66 0.93 -7.19
N LYS A 97 0.70 0.10 -6.76
CA LYS A 97 -0.64 0.07 -7.35
C LYS A 97 -1.64 0.63 -6.35
N LEU A 98 -2.37 1.66 -6.78
CA LEU A 98 -3.52 2.22 -6.09
C LEU A 98 -4.77 1.56 -6.66
N ILE A 99 -5.59 0.95 -5.79
CA ILE A 99 -6.78 0.22 -6.21
C ILE A 99 -8.01 0.60 -5.39
N GLU A 100 -9.17 0.40 -6.01
CA GLU A 100 -10.50 0.61 -5.43
C GLU A 100 -10.83 2.08 -5.12
N PHE A 101 -11.59 2.34 -4.06
CA PHE A 101 -12.34 3.59 -3.90
C PHE A 101 -11.65 4.53 -2.90
N MET A 102 -10.61 5.22 -3.36
CA MET A 102 -9.93 6.26 -2.58
C MET A 102 -9.54 7.45 -3.45
N GLU A 103 -9.45 8.61 -2.82
CA GLU A 103 -8.83 9.81 -3.39
C GLU A 103 -7.49 10.03 -2.70
N ILE A 104 -6.40 9.99 -3.46
CA ILE A 104 -5.06 10.27 -2.93
C ILE A 104 -4.70 11.70 -3.31
N SER A 105 -4.39 12.54 -2.33
CA SER A 105 -3.89 13.89 -2.57
C SER A 105 -2.37 13.93 -2.71
N ARG A 106 -1.67 13.03 -2.01
CA ARG A 106 -0.21 12.99 -2.00
C ARG A 106 0.32 11.58 -1.75
N LEU A 107 1.29 11.17 -2.55
CA LEU A 107 2.16 10.02 -2.32
C LEU A 107 3.60 10.50 -2.19
N GLU A 108 4.27 10.10 -1.11
CA GLU A 108 5.68 10.36 -0.88
C GLU A 108 6.45 9.05 -0.74
N VAL A 109 7.58 8.97 -1.42
CA VAL A 109 8.54 7.88 -1.30
C VAL A 109 9.85 8.46 -0.77
N ASP A 110 10.18 8.10 0.45
CA ASP A 110 11.45 8.45 1.06
C ASP A 110 12.38 7.23 1.06
N LEU A 111 13.42 7.30 0.23
CA LEU A 111 14.42 6.27 0.11
C LEU A 111 15.50 6.58 1.15
N TYR A 112 15.59 5.75 2.19
CA TYR A 112 16.68 5.85 3.15
C TYR A 112 18.00 5.58 2.41
N GLN A 113 18.88 6.59 2.40
CA GLN A 113 20.20 6.54 1.77
C GLN A 113 21.24 5.92 2.71
#